data_AF-A0A024GEU1-F1
#
_entry.id   AF-A0A024GEU1-F1
#
_cell.length_a   1.000
_cell.length_b   1.000
_cell.length_c   1.000
_cell.angle_alpha   90.00
_cell.angle_beta   90.00
_cell.angle_gamma   90.00
#
_symmetry.space_group_name_H-M   'P 1'
#
loop_
_entity.id
_entity.type
_entity.pdbx_description
1 polymer ?
#
loop_
_entity_poly.entity_id
_entity_poly.type
_entity_poly.pdbx_seq_one_letter_code
_entity_poly.pdbx_strand_id
1 'polypeptide(L)'
;MLIRNPIEETASILKIPLLAGRNQIDKSTTKRSKRPDFLLWLNNVLVMKGEEKGPLELDKAKVEVIAKMTKMPSPVFGKTPFLFAYAAANSWVQFLVIDRSLNVNVISQQLNLTVLRNRIRCVVSSINICRIFNHYQSLLPDGILPMYKQISRSSGSVTLYEDHLLKKLNQDPCDFESVMAIYDAIGRNQIQCTVRCNYNRYKRTFRLQPVGFTKLPSNDLELLPALICVARALVGLHALGYVHRDIRWPNILCLGGDSYILIDFENAGRNGDRMPDELLESRVLDPLVKSDDYGHVYRSCHDMYQFGRLIADTSDPSLVQLQMNLQSHNVGERFTAEGALNFLSNLQKRVHDDRLNAMKE
;
A
#
# COMPACT_ATOMS: atom_id res chain seq x y z
N MET A 1 -30.29 4.89 -7.23
CA MET A 1 -31.22 3.78 -6.90
C MET A 1 -31.18 2.67 -7.95
N LEU A 2 -31.28 2.98 -9.25
CA LEU A 2 -31.33 1.98 -10.35
C LEU A 2 -30.03 1.20 -10.63
N ILE A 3 -28.90 1.57 -10.02
CA ILE A 3 -27.64 0.79 -10.10
C ILE A 3 -27.42 0.03 -8.78
N ARG A 4 -27.51 0.75 -7.66
CA ARG A 4 -27.25 0.22 -6.32
C ARG A 4 -28.20 -0.93 -5.94
N ASN A 5 -29.51 -0.71 -5.99
CA ASN A 5 -30.47 -1.68 -5.44
C ASN A 5 -30.42 -3.02 -6.19
N PRO A 6 -30.41 -3.06 -7.54
CA PRO A 6 -30.29 -4.34 -8.24
C PRO A 6 -29.00 -5.09 -7.90
N ILE A 7 -27.89 -4.38 -7.68
CA ILE A 7 -26.63 -4.98 -7.26
C ILE A 7 -26.74 -5.55 -5.83
N GLU A 8 -27.24 -4.77 -4.86
CA GLU A 8 -27.36 -5.21 -3.46
C GLU A 8 -28.35 -6.37 -3.30
N GLU A 9 -29.49 -6.33 -3.98
CA GLU A 9 -30.48 -7.41 -3.98
C GLU A 9 -29.93 -8.69 -4.61
N THR A 10 -29.27 -8.58 -5.77
CA THR A 10 -28.61 -9.72 -6.42
C THR A 10 -27.50 -10.28 -5.53
N ALA A 11 -26.72 -9.42 -4.89
CA ALA A 11 -25.64 -9.84 -4.00
C ALA A 11 -26.17 -10.61 -2.79
N SER A 12 -27.29 -10.16 -2.21
CA SER A 12 -28.00 -10.85 -1.12
C SER A 12 -28.46 -12.25 -1.54
N ILE A 13 -29.08 -12.37 -2.73
CA ILE A 13 -29.52 -13.67 -3.28
C ILE A 13 -28.33 -14.61 -3.50
N LEU A 14 -27.23 -14.09 -4.05
CA LEU A 14 -26.01 -14.85 -4.32
C LEU A 14 -25.15 -15.08 -3.06
N LYS A 15 -25.53 -14.49 -1.91
CA LYS A 15 -24.78 -14.51 -0.66
C LYS A 15 -23.34 -14.03 -0.80
N ILE A 16 -23.10 -13.04 -1.66
CA ILE A 16 -21.76 -12.44 -1.82
C ILE A 16 -21.60 -11.24 -0.87
N PRO A 17 -20.44 -11.11 -0.21
CA PRO A 17 -20.18 -10.04 0.76
C PRO A 17 -19.83 -8.73 0.04
N LEU A 18 -20.87 -8.07 -0.44
CA LEU A 18 -20.79 -6.79 -1.14
C LEU A 18 -21.29 -5.64 -0.25
N LEU A 19 -20.54 -4.55 -0.23
CA LEU A 19 -20.88 -3.33 0.50
C LEU A 19 -20.90 -2.14 -0.47
N ALA A 20 -21.97 -1.34 -0.43
CA ALA A 20 -22.02 -0.06 -1.12
C ALA A 20 -21.70 1.10 -0.18
N GLY A 21 -20.94 2.06 -0.67
CA GLY A 21 -20.65 3.31 0.01
C GLY A 21 -20.97 4.50 -0.86
N ARG A 22 -21.43 5.57 -0.20
CA ARG A 22 -21.56 6.90 -0.81
C ARG A 22 -20.82 7.92 0.03
N ASN A 23 -20.51 9.06 -0.57
CA ASN A 23 -20.09 10.23 0.17
C ASN A 23 -21.23 10.68 1.10
N GLN A 24 -21.18 10.32 2.39
CA GLN A 24 -21.90 11.04 3.43
C GLN A 24 -21.11 12.31 3.77
N ILE A 25 -21.83 13.38 4.07
CA ILE A 25 -21.32 14.76 4.24
C ILE A 25 -20.26 14.80 5.35
N ASP A 26 -18.99 14.70 4.99
CA ASP A 26 -17.86 15.01 5.88
C ASP A 26 -17.47 16.48 5.66
N LYS A 27 -17.56 17.30 6.71
CA LYS A 27 -17.43 18.79 6.68
C LYS A 27 -16.02 19.31 6.30
N SER A 28 -15.16 18.49 5.71
CA SER A 28 -13.87 18.91 5.18
C SER A 28 -13.90 19.02 3.66
N THR A 29 -13.97 20.26 3.17
CA THR A 29 -14.02 20.65 1.75
C THR A 29 -12.92 20.02 0.89
N THR A 30 -11.76 19.71 1.46
CA THR A 30 -10.63 19.07 0.76
C THR A 30 -10.79 17.56 0.50
N LYS A 31 -11.64 16.84 1.25
CA LYS A 31 -11.85 15.39 1.04
C LYS A 31 -12.93 15.10 -0.02
N ARG A 32 -13.84 16.06 -0.23
CA ARG A 32 -14.99 15.95 -1.14
C ARG A 32 -14.58 15.76 -2.61
N SER A 33 -13.43 16.30 -3.03
CA SER A 33 -12.97 16.20 -4.42
C SER A 33 -12.25 14.89 -4.76
N LYS A 34 -11.78 14.13 -3.76
CA LYS A 34 -10.96 12.93 -3.99
C LYS A 34 -11.74 11.63 -3.96
N ARG A 35 -12.79 11.51 -3.14
CA ARG A 35 -13.57 10.28 -3.01
C ARG A 35 -14.70 10.23 -4.06
N PRO A 36 -14.84 9.13 -4.83
CA PRO A 36 -15.97 8.95 -5.73
C PRO A 36 -17.33 9.01 -5.04
N ASP A 37 -18.35 9.45 -5.76
CA ASP A 37 -19.70 9.60 -5.24
C ASP A 37 -20.32 8.26 -4.84
N PHE A 38 -19.92 7.19 -5.55
CA PHE A 38 -20.32 5.83 -5.30
C PHE A 38 -19.14 4.87 -5.34
N LEU A 39 -19.14 3.90 -4.42
CA LEU A 39 -18.13 2.87 -4.28
C LEU A 39 -18.81 1.53 -3.99
N LEU A 40 -18.29 0.45 -4.57
CA LEU A 40 -18.61 -0.92 -4.14
C LEU A 40 -17.35 -1.65 -3.71
N TRP A 41 -17.45 -2.33 -2.58
CA TRP A 41 -16.43 -3.26 -2.12
C TRP A 41 -16.97 -4.67 -2.09
N LEU A 42 -16.20 -5.62 -2.65
CA LEU A 42 -16.41 -7.06 -2.52
C LEU A 42 -15.32 -7.59 -1.59
N ASN A 43 -15.67 -8.25 -0.49
CA ASN A 43 -14.69 -8.69 0.53
C ASN A 43 -13.73 -7.57 0.98
N ASN A 44 -14.25 -6.35 1.19
CA ASN A 44 -13.46 -5.14 1.49
C ASN A 44 -12.49 -4.67 0.38
N VAL A 45 -12.41 -5.33 -0.77
CA VAL A 45 -11.64 -4.85 -1.93
C VAL A 45 -12.54 -4.00 -2.82
N LEU A 46 -12.05 -2.83 -3.25
CA LEU A 46 -12.79 -1.95 -4.15
C LEU A 46 -12.92 -2.58 -5.54
N VAL A 47 -14.15 -2.79 -6.00
CA VAL A 47 -14.44 -3.42 -7.31
C VAL A 47 -15.19 -2.51 -8.28
N MET A 48 -15.79 -1.42 -7.78
CA MET A 48 -16.50 -0.47 -8.62
C MET A 48 -16.45 0.96 -8.08
N LYS A 49 -16.34 1.93 -8.99
CA LYS A 49 -16.51 3.37 -8.71
C LYS A 49 -17.66 3.98 -9.52
N GLY A 50 -18.27 5.03 -8.99
CA GLY A 50 -19.26 5.83 -9.72
C GLY A 50 -19.06 7.31 -9.46
N GLU A 51 -19.22 8.11 -10.51
CA GLU A 51 -19.29 9.58 -10.43
C GLU A 51 -20.68 10.05 -10.86
N GLU A 52 -21.28 10.93 -10.06
CA GLU A 52 -22.62 11.47 -10.27
C GLU A 52 -22.53 13.01 -10.37
N LYS A 53 -22.95 13.58 -11.50
CA LYS A 53 -22.90 15.04 -11.75
C LYS A 53 -24.27 15.65 -11.97
N GLY A 54 -24.29 16.98 -12.04
CA GLY A 54 -25.49 17.76 -12.31
C GLY A 54 -26.04 17.51 -13.72
N PRO A 55 -27.17 18.16 -14.06
CA PRO A 55 -27.75 18.06 -15.39
C PRO A 55 -26.75 18.45 -16.49
N LEU A 56 -26.78 17.72 -17.62
CA LEU A 56 -25.92 17.95 -18.79
C LEU A 56 -24.41 17.74 -18.56
N GLU A 57 -23.98 17.22 -17.40
CA GLU A 57 -22.57 17.03 -17.06
C GLU A 57 -22.09 15.57 -17.21
N LEU A 58 -22.69 14.77 -18.11
CA LEU A 58 -22.33 13.35 -18.26
C LEU A 58 -20.86 13.18 -18.67
N ASP A 59 -20.38 13.98 -19.61
CA ASP A 59 -18.99 13.89 -20.07
C ASP A 59 -18.01 14.31 -18.97
N LYS A 60 -18.40 15.28 -18.13
CA LYS A 60 -17.61 15.64 -16.94
C LYS A 60 -17.56 14.49 -15.93
N ALA A 61 -18.68 13.82 -15.67
CA ALA A 61 -18.71 12.62 -14.84
C ALA A 61 -17.79 11.51 -15.39
N LYS A 62 -17.79 11.32 -16.71
CA LYS A 62 -16.91 10.37 -17.41
C LYS A 62 -15.45 10.73 -17.27
N VAL A 63 -15.08 11.98 -17.55
CA VAL A 63 -13.69 12.46 -17.41
C VAL A 63 -13.20 12.26 -15.98
N GLU A 64 -14.02 12.60 -14.98
CA GLU A 64 -13.64 12.44 -13.57
C GLU A 64 -13.47 10.98 -13.16
N VAL A 65 -14.40 10.08 -13.54
CA VAL A 65 -14.28 8.67 -13.18
C VAL A 65 -13.06 8.05 -13.87
N ILE A 66 -12.80 8.39 -15.14
CA ILE A 66 -11.62 7.94 -15.88
C ILE A 66 -10.34 8.43 -15.21
N ALA A 67 -10.27 9.71 -14.85
CA ALA A 67 -9.11 10.29 -14.18
C ALA A 67 -8.84 9.67 -12.80
N LYS A 68 -9.88 9.19 -12.11
CA LYS A 68 -9.76 8.48 -10.81
C LYS A 68 -9.42 7.00 -10.99
N MET A 69 -9.93 6.34 -12.03
CA MET A 69 -9.67 4.92 -12.31
C MET A 69 -8.25 4.71 -12.85
N THR A 70 -7.75 5.60 -13.71
CA THR A 70 -6.37 5.56 -14.27
C THR A 70 -5.26 5.81 -13.24
N LYS A 71 -5.62 6.15 -12.00
CA LYS A 71 -4.72 6.28 -10.86
C LYS A 71 -4.78 5.09 -9.90
N MET A 72 -5.52 4.04 -10.26
CA MET A 72 -5.60 2.83 -9.44
C MET A 72 -4.24 2.15 -9.33
N PRO A 73 -3.78 1.87 -8.10
CA PRO A 73 -2.63 1.00 -7.92
C PRO A 73 -2.91 -0.37 -8.55
N SER A 74 -1.99 -0.87 -9.39
CA SER A 74 -2.07 -2.22 -10.00
C SER A 74 -2.46 -3.35 -9.02
N PRO A 75 -2.05 -3.36 -7.74
CA PRO A 75 -2.38 -4.42 -6.79
C PRO A 75 -3.88 -4.52 -6.48
N VAL A 76 -4.63 -3.42 -6.59
CA VAL A 76 -6.09 -3.39 -6.35
C VAL A 76 -6.82 -4.36 -7.28
N PHE A 77 -6.25 -4.60 -8.47
CA PHE A 77 -6.82 -5.56 -9.43
C PHE A 77 -6.66 -7.01 -8.97
N GLY A 78 -5.67 -7.35 -8.13
CA GLY A 78 -5.32 -8.74 -7.84
C GLY A 78 -5.13 -9.55 -9.13
N LYS A 79 -5.93 -10.61 -9.29
CA LYS A 79 -6.03 -11.42 -10.52
C LYS A 79 -7.27 -11.09 -11.37
N THR A 80 -8.06 -10.09 -10.99
CA THR A 80 -9.22 -9.67 -11.78
C THR A 80 -8.77 -9.01 -13.10
N PRO A 81 -9.50 -9.22 -14.20
CA PRO A 81 -9.12 -8.67 -15.50
C PRO A 81 -9.37 -7.15 -15.59
N PHE A 82 -10.35 -6.63 -14.85
CA PHE A 82 -10.73 -5.23 -14.88
C PHE A 82 -11.53 -4.83 -13.62
N LEU A 83 -11.62 -3.53 -13.36
CA LEU A 83 -12.50 -2.93 -12.36
C LEU A 83 -13.66 -2.22 -13.07
N PHE A 84 -14.85 -2.24 -12.46
CA PHE A 84 -16.02 -1.58 -13.03
C PHE A 84 -16.10 -0.10 -12.68
N ALA A 85 -16.76 0.67 -13.54
CA ALA A 85 -17.13 2.02 -13.21
C ALA A 85 -18.43 2.45 -13.91
N TYR A 86 -19.03 3.52 -13.43
CA TYR A 86 -20.06 4.24 -14.18
C TYR A 86 -19.90 5.75 -14.04
N ALA A 87 -20.42 6.44 -15.05
CA ALA A 87 -20.66 7.87 -15.01
C ALA A 87 -22.16 8.12 -15.09
N ALA A 88 -22.67 9.05 -14.29
CA ALA A 88 -24.07 9.45 -14.34
C ALA A 88 -24.22 10.97 -14.25
N ALA A 89 -25.24 11.48 -14.95
CA ALA A 89 -25.65 12.88 -14.88
C ALA A 89 -27.17 12.98 -15.05
N ASN A 90 -27.87 13.42 -14.02
CA ASN A 90 -29.33 13.42 -13.96
C ASN A 90 -29.93 12.04 -14.33
N SER A 91 -30.61 11.92 -15.48
CA SER A 91 -31.20 10.67 -15.97
C SER A 91 -30.27 9.85 -16.86
N TRP A 92 -29.05 10.31 -17.16
CA TRP A 92 -28.13 9.59 -18.03
C TRP A 92 -27.13 8.76 -17.25
N VAL A 93 -26.87 7.53 -17.73
CA VAL A 93 -25.89 6.60 -17.16
C VAL A 93 -25.08 5.96 -18.28
N GLN A 94 -23.77 5.77 -18.05
CA GLN A 94 -22.92 4.95 -18.91
C GLN A 94 -21.95 4.12 -18.07
N PHE A 95 -21.86 2.82 -18.38
CA PHE A 95 -20.94 1.89 -17.73
C PHE A 95 -19.64 1.77 -18.52
N LEU A 96 -18.54 1.62 -17.79
CA LEU A 96 -17.20 1.41 -18.30
C LEU A 96 -16.44 0.41 -17.42
N VAL A 97 -15.34 -0.10 -17.94
CA VAL A 97 -14.36 -0.89 -17.19
C VAL A 97 -12.97 -0.32 -17.43
N ILE A 98 -12.08 -0.52 -16.47
CA ILE A 98 -10.65 -0.28 -16.64
C ILE A 98 -9.91 -1.60 -16.52
N ASP A 99 -9.06 -1.92 -17.49
CA ASP A 99 -8.23 -3.13 -17.44
C ASP A 99 -6.96 -2.92 -16.60
N ARG A 100 -6.20 -3.99 -16.41
CA ARG A 100 -4.93 -3.96 -15.67
C ARG A 100 -3.84 -3.10 -16.30
N SER A 101 -3.94 -2.83 -17.60
CA SER A 101 -3.04 -1.94 -18.34
C SER A 101 -3.52 -0.48 -18.27
N LEU A 102 -4.53 -0.21 -17.44
CA LEU A 102 -5.17 1.10 -17.26
C LEU A 102 -5.91 1.60 -18.50
N ASN A 103 -6.23 0.73 -19.47
CA ASN A 103 -7.08 1.09 -20.60
C ASN A 103 -8.53 1.13 -20.15
N VAL A 104 -9.24 2.18 -20.55
CA VAL A 104 -10.66 2.33 -20.29
C VAL A 104 -11.48 1.86 -21.49
N ASN A 105 -12.44 0.98 -21.22
CA ASN A 105 -13.37 0.46 -22.21
C ASN A 105 -14.80 0.83 -21.82
N VAL A 106 -15.52 1.47 -22.74
CA VAL A 106 -16.96 1.73 -22.57
C VAL A 106 -17.73 0.44 -22.85
N ILE A 107 -18.48 -0.05 -21.88
CA ILE A 107 -19.19 -1.35 -21.98
C ILE A 107 -20.70 -1.21 -22.14
N SER A 108 -21.22 0.03 -22.18
CA SER A 108 -22.63 0.28 -22.47
C SER A 108 -22.84 1.50 -23.37
N GLN A 109 -23.96 1.51 -24.07
CA GLN A 109 -24.53 2.74 -24.62
C GLN A 109 -24.86 3.73 -23.49
N GLN A 110 -25.04 5.00 -23.83
CA GLN A 110 -25.60 5.97 -22.90
C GLN A 110 -27.09 5.65 -22.67
N LEU A 111 -27.46 5.40 -21.42
CA LEU A 111 -28.80 5.01 -21.02
C LEU A 111 -29.53 6.21 -20.45
N ASN A 112 -30.59 6.66 -21.13
CA ASN A 112 -31.51 7.65 -20.58
C ASN A 112 -32.59 6.97 -19.74
N LEU A 113 -32.50 7.12 -18.43
CA LEU A 113 -33.39 6.53 -17.43
C LEU A 113 -34.81 7.10 -17.43
N THR A 114 -35.12 8.13 -18.23
CA THR A 114 -36.53 8.52 -18.49
C THR A 114 -37.23 7.52 -19.41
N VAL A 115 -36.47 6.72 -20.18
CA VAL A 115 -36.98 5.71 -21.11
C VAL A 115 -37.06 4.36 -20.41
N LEU A 116 -38.25 3.73 -20.40
CA LEU A 116 -38.49 2.43 -19.74
C LEU A 116 -37.49 1.34 -20.18
N ARG A 117 -37.27 1.19 -21.50
CA ARG A 117 -36.32 0.21 -22.04
C ARG A 117 -34.90 0.41 -21.49
N ASN A 118 -34.47 1.65 -21.33
CA ASN A 118 -33.14 1.97 -20.80
C ASN A 118 -33.04 1.72 -19.29
N ARG A 119 -34.12 1.94 -18.53
CA ARG A 119 -34.18 1.54 -17.11
C ARG A 119 -34.02 0.04 -16.94
N ILE A 120 -34.74 -0.75 -17.74
CA ILE A 120 -34.62 -2.22 -17.75
C ILE A 120 -33.17 -2.62 -18.09
N ARG A 121 -32.58 -2.03 -19.14
CA ARG A 121 -31.17 -2.29 -19.50
C ARG A 121 -30.19 -1.93 -18.39
N CYS A 122 -30.41 -0.82 -17.68
CA CYS A 122 -29.59 -0.42 -16.54
C CYS A 122 -29.67 -1.47 -15.43
N VAL A 123 -30.87 -1.91 -15.06
CA VAL A 123 -31.08 -2.96 -14.05
C VAL A 123 -30.42 -4.27 -14.46
N VAL A 124 -30.62 -4.71 -15.70
CA VAL A 124 -29.99 -5.94 -16.23
C VAL A 124 -28.46 -5.83 -16.22
N SER A 125 -27.90 -4.68 -16.60
CA SER A 125 -26.46 -4.44 -16.57
C SER A 125 -25.92 -4.55 -15.13
N SER A 126 -26.61 -3.93 -14.17
CA SER A 126 -26.31 -4.02 -12.75
C SER A 126 -26.34 -5.45 -12.20
N ILE A 127 -27.34 -6.24 -12.58
CA ILE A 127 -27.42 -7.67 -12.22
C ILE A 127 -26.24 -8.45 -12.82
N ASN A 128 -25.91 -8.22 -14.09
CA ASN A 128 -24.80 -8.89 -14.76
C ASN A 128 -23.45 -8.54 -14.14
N ILE A 129 -23.23 -7.28 -13.78
CA ILE A 129 -22.03 -6.85 -13.02
C ILE A 129 -21.94 -7.62 -11.70
N CYS A 130 -23.05 -7.73 -10.97
CA CYS A 130 -23.07 -8.47 -9.70
C CYS A 130 -22.78 -9.98 -9.89
N ARG A 131 -23.25 -10.60 -10.99
CA ARG A 131 -22.92 -11.99 -11.33
C ARG A 131 -21.42 -12.16 -11.60
N ILE A 132 -20.79 -11.18 -12.26
CA ILE A 132 -19.34 -11.17 -12.48
C ILE A 132 -18.62 -11.06 -11.13
N PHE A 133 -19.09 -10.23 -10.20
CA PHE A 133 -18.52 -10.15 -8.85
C PHE A 133 -18.55 -11.46 -8.08
N ASN A 134 -19.56 -12.31 -8.29
CA ASN A 134 -19.58 -13.63 -7.70
C ASN A 134 -18.35 -14.48 -8.10
N HIS A 135 -17.89 -14.35 -9.35
CA HIS A 135 -16.68 -15.01 -9.85
C HIS A 135 -15.39 -14.30 -9.42
N TYR A 136 -15.44 -13.02 -9.07
CA TYR A 136 -14.25 -12.26 -8.67
C TYR A 136 -13.71 -12.67 -7.30
N GLN A 137 -14.51 -13.29 -6.43
CA GLN A 137 -14.13 -13.54 -5.03
C GLN A 137 -12.79 -14.26 -4.87
N SER A 138 -12.48 -15.25 -5.73
CA SER A 138 -11.21 -16.00 -5.72
C SER A 138 -10.06 -15.29 -6.45
N LEU A 139 -10.35 -14.19 -7.14
CA LEU A 139 -9.39 -13.39 -7.90
C LEU A 139 -8.98 -12.11 -7.17
N LEU A 140 -9.66 -11.78 -6.06
CA LEU A 140 -9.36 -10.60 -5.28
C LEU A 140 -7.95 -10.69 -4.68
N PRO A 141 -7.28 -9.54 -4.53
CA PRO A 141 -6.02 -9.48 -3.82
C PRO A 141 -6.21 -9.65 -2.31
N ASP A 142 -5.29 -10.37 -1.69
CA ASP A 142 -5.21 -10.50 -0.23
C ASP A 142 -4.43 -9.33 0.40
N GLY A 143 -4.71 -9.04 1.67
CA GLY A 143 -3.92 -8.09 2.47
C GLY A 143 -4.05 -6.62 2.11
N ILE A 144 -4.99 -6.24 1.23
CA ILE A 144 -5.20 -4.83 0.83
C ILE A 144 -6.11 -4.10 1.81
N LEU A 145 -5.73 -2.89 2.19
CA LEU A 145 -6.60 -2.00 2.96
C LEU A 145 -7.79 -1.55 2.10
N PRO A 146 -9.04 -1.61 2.61
CA PRO A 146 -10.21 -1.13 1.88
C PRO A 146 -10.05 0.34 1.50
N MET A 147 -9.89 0.62 0.20
CA MET A 147 -9.75 1.98 -0.30
C MET A 147 -10.96 2.85 0.09
N TYR A 148 -10.70 4.09 0.48
CA TYR A 148 -11.66 5.10 0.97
C TYR A 148 -12.43 4.73 2.24
N LYS A 149 -12.20 3.57 2.84
CA LYS A 149 -12.77 3.23 4.13
C LYS A 149 -11.82 3.71 5.22
N GLN A 150 -12.34 4.51 6.13
CA GLN A 150 -11.60 4.89 7.32
C GLN A 150 -11.57 3.71 8.28
N ILE A 151 -10.36 3.28 8.64
CA ILE A 151 -10.13 2.19 9.59
C ILE A 151 -9.60 2.81 10.88
N SER A 152 -10.37 2.68 11.96
CA SER A 152 -9.96 3.12 13.29
C SER A 152 -8.86 2.21 13.85
N ARG A 153 -7.89 2.82 14.53
CA ARG A 153 -6.77 2.19 15.25
C ARG A 153 -6.66 2.86 16.62
N SER A 154 -5.95 2.24 17.56
CA SER A 154 -5.72 2.84 18.89
C SER A 154 -5.08 4.23 18.81
N SER A 155 -4.13 4.41 17.89
CA SER A 155 -3.41 5.68 17.67
C SER A 155 -4.14 6.69 16.77
N GLY A 156 -5.29 6.33 16.20
CA GLY A 156 -6.02 7.22 15.29
C GLY A 156 -6.83 6.48 14.23
N SER A 157 -6.64 6.85 12.97
CA SER A 157 -7.28 6.18 11.85
C SER A 157 -6.45 6.25 10.58
N VAL A 158 -6.67 5.28 9.71
CA VAL A 158 -5.98 5.19 8.42
C VAL A 158 -7.02 5.14 7.30
N THR A 159 -6.74 5.80 6.18
CA THR A 159 -7.56 5.72 4.96
C THR A 159 -6.65 5.65 3.74
N LEU A 160 -6.85 4.62 2.92
CA LEU A 160 -6.11 4.44 1.67
C LEU A 160 -6.84 5.15 0.52
N TYR A 161 -6.12 5.99 -0.22
CA TYR A 161 -6.58 6.62 -1.46
C TYR A 161 -5.73 6.11 -2.64
N GLU A 162 -6.03 6.57 -3.86
CA GLU A 162 -5.28 6.21 -5.08
C GLU A 162 -3.79 6.53 -4.96
N ASP A 163 -3.50 7.74 -4.52
CA ASP A 163 -2.19 8.37 -4.60
C ASP A 163 -1.50 8.42 -3.23
N HIS A 164 -2.23 8.25 -2.13
CA HIS A 164 -1.66 8.39 -0.78
C HIS A 164 -2.39 7.54 0.26
N LEU A 165 -1.67 7.26 1.35
CA LEU A 165 -2.25 6.82 2.61
C LEU A 165 -2.40 8.05 3.52
N LEU A 166 -3.59 8.23 4.09
CA LEU A 166 -3.84 9.27 5.10
C LEU A 166 -3.92 8.61 6.49
N LYS A 167 -2.94 8.89 7.36
CA LYS A 167 -3.05 8.60 8.79
C LYS A 167 -3.54 9.86 9.50
N LYS A 168 -4.65 9.78 10.24
CA LYS A 168 -5.10 10.85 11.15
C LYS A 168 -4.84 10.39 12.57
N LEU A 169 -4.08 11.16 13.33
CA LEU A 169 -3.64 10.81 14.67
C LEU A 169 -4.62 11.33 15.72
N ASN A 170 -4.83 10.57 16.79
CA ASN A 170 -5.60 11.03 17.95
C ASN A 170 -4.81 12.08 18.75
N GLN A 171 -3.52 11.82 18.91
CA GLN A 171 -2.55 12.64 19.63
C GLN A 171 -1.28 12.76 18.80
N ASP A 172 -0.48 13.78 19.06
CA ASP A 172 0.84 13.86 18.44
C ASP A 172 1.75 12.75 19.01
N PRO A 173 2.66 12.17 18.21
CA PRO A 173 3.68 11.25 18.70
C PRO A 173 4.46 11.86 19.88
N CYS A 174 4.86 11.04 20.86
CA CYS A 174 5.58 11.52 22.05
C CYS A 174 6.83 12.33 21.68
N ASP A 175 7.56 11.90 20.64
CA ASP A 175 8.68 12.65 20.07
C ASP A 175 8.37 13.15 18.65
N PHE A 176 7.33 13.99 18.58
CA PHE A 176 6.85 14.52 17.31
C PHE A 176 7.94 15.25 16.50
N GLU A 177 8.76 16.07 17.14
CA GLU A 177 9.79 16.86 16.46
C GLU A 177 10.88 15.96 15.87
N SER A 178 11.31 14.90 16.56
CA SER A 178 12.26 13.94 15.99
C SER A 178 11.66 13.15 14.83
N VAL A 179 10.40 12.70 14.93
CA VAL A 179 9.72 12.01 13.83
C VAL A 179 9.65 12.91 12.60
N MET A 180 9.37 14.21 12.77
CA MET A 180 9.35 15.16 11.66
C MET A 180 10.73 15.41 11.08
N ALA A 181 11.76 15.55 11.92
CA ALA A 181 13.13 15.70 11.45
C ALA A 181 13.57 14.53 10.55
N ILE A 182 13.16 13.30 10.88
CA ILE A 182 13.43 12.10 10.08
C ILE A 182 12.70 12.15 8.73
N TYR A 183 11.40 12.45 8.72
CA TYR A 183 10.66 12.57 7.47
C TYR A 183 11.20 13.71 6.56
N ASP A 184 11.58 14.83 7.15
CA ASP A 184 12.24 15.94 6.45
C ASP A 184 13.59 15.52 5.88
N ALA A 185 14.41 14.83 6.67
CA ALA A 185 15.72 14.34 6.26
C ALA A 185 15.61 13.33 5.11
N ILE A 186 14.66 12.40 5.20
CA ILE A 186 14.29 11.49 4.10
C ILE A 186 14.01 12.32 2.85
N GLY A 187 13.07 13.27 2.93
CA GLY A 187 12.64 14.17 1.87
C GLY A 187 13.81 14.91 1.19
N ARG A 188 14.57 15.68 1.97
CA ARG A 188 15.64 16.57 1.49
C ARG A 188 16.80 15.80 0.86
N ASN A 189 17.18 14.66 1.42
CA ASN A 189 18.29 13.84 0.93
C ASN A 189 17.85 12.80 -0.11
N GLN A 190 16.58 12.81 -0.51
CA GLN A 190 16.01 11.88 -1.49
C GLN A 190 16.33 10.41 -1.19
N ILE A 191 16.28 10.00 0.09
CA ILE A 191 16.55 8.60 0.47
C ILE A 191 15.68 7.66 -0.36
N GLN A 192 16.30 6.67 -0.99
CA GLN A 192 15.63 5.73 -1.88
C GLN A 192 14.82 4.71 -1.08
N CYS A 193 13.81 4.12 -1.71
CA CYS A 193 13.03 3.02 -1.13
C CYS A 193 12.39 3.35 0.24
N THR A 194 12.03 4.61 0.46
CA THR A 194 11.32 5.07 1.67
C THR A 194 10.03 5.79 1.31
N VAL A 195 9.06 5.75 2.21
CA VAL A 195 7.88 6.61 2.11
C VAL A 195 8.21 8.08 2.37
N ARG A 196 7.55 8.97 1.65
CA ARG A 196 7.53 10.42 1.85
C ARG A 196 6.31 10.77 2.69
N CYS A 197 6.48 11.74 3.60
CA CYS A 197 5.39 12.26 4.40
C CYS A 197 5.19 13.74 4.13
N ASN A 198 3.94 14.13 3.87
CA ASN A 198 3.49 15.50 4.04
C ASN A 198 2.61 15.53 5.30
N TYR A 199 3.11 16.20 6.34
CA TYR A 199 2.39 16.34 7.59
C TYR A 199 1.64 17.67 7.68
N ASN A 200 0.46 17.64 8.29
CA ASN A 200 -0.28 18.83 8.69
C ASN A 200 -0.53 18.82 10.20
N ARG A 201 0.13 19.72 10.93
CA ARG A 201 0.04 19.83 12.41
C ARG A 201 -1.35 20.15 12.90
N TYR A 202 -1.96 21.17 12.31
CA TYR A 202 -3.31 21.61 12.68
C TYR A 202 -4.36 20.51 12.50
N LYS A 203 -4.21 19.67 11.47
CA LYS A 203 -5.13 18.55 11.20
C LYS A 203 -4.69 17.23 11.84
N ARG A 204 -3.49 17.16 12.42
CA ARG A 204 -2.81 15.95 12.89
C ARG A 204 -2.87 14.81 11.87
N THR A 205 -2.43 15.08 10.65
CA THR A 205 -2.49 14.10 9.56
C THR A 205 -1.14 13.87 8.90
N PHE A 206 -0.73 12.60 8.76
CA PHE A 206 0.31 12.19 7.83
C PHE A 206 -0.30 11.79 6.50
N ARG A 207 0.14 12.45 5.43
CA ARG A 207 -0.12 12.04 4.05
C ARG A 207 1.13 11.36 3.50
N LEU A 208 1.07 10.04 3.38
CA LEU A 208 2.19 9.18 3.02
C LEU A 208 2.12 8.74 1.55
N GLN A 209 3.25 8.79 0.84
CA GLN A 209 3.39 8.40 -0.57
C GLN A 209 4.79 7.80 -0.86
N PRO A 210 4.95 6.88 -1.83
CA PRO A 210 3.90 6.28 -2.65
C PRO A 210 3.06 5.27 -1.85
N VAL A 211 1.95 4.84 -2.45
CA VAL A 211 1.11 3.77 -1.91
C VAL A 211 1.64 2.43 -2.39
N GLY A 212 1.81 1.50 -1.47
CA GLY A 212 2.11 0.10 -1.76
C GLY A 212 1.16 -0.84 -1.05
N PHE A 213 1.48 -2.13 -1.14
CA PHE A 213 0.68 -3.22 -0.59
C PHE A 213 1.59 -4.24 0.08
N THR A 214 1.03 -4.95 1.06
CA THR A 214 1.74 -6.03 1.72
C THR A 214 1.91 -7.18 0.74
N LYS A 215 3.15 -7.59 0.48
CA LYS A 215 3.48 -8.78 -0.29
C LYS A 215 4.70 -9.42 0.35
N LEU A 216 4.52 -10.63 0.90
CA LEU A 216 5.64 -11.45 1.30
C LEU A 216 6.27 -12.05 0.04
N PRO A 217 7.62 -12.00 -0.09
CA PRO A 217 8.29 -12.73 -1.15
C PRO A 217 7.96 -14.22 -1.09
N SER A 218 7.63 -14.81 -2.24
CA SER A 218 7.29 -16.24 -2.30
C SER A 218 8.50 -17.13 -2.64
N ASN A 219 9.64 -16.54 -2.99
CA ASN A 219 10.87 -17.23 -3.37
C ASN A 219 12.06 -16.25 -3.34
N ASP A 220 13.27 -16.79 -3.50
CA ASP A 220 14.53 -16.03 -3.45
C ASP A 220 14.63 -14.95 -4.55
N LEU A 221 14.00 -15.17 -5.72
CA LEU A 221 13.95 -14.18 -6.81
C LEU A 221 13.11 -12.95 -6.45
N GLU A 222 12.03 -13.11 -5.68
CA GLU A 222 11.25 -11.98 -5.16
C GLU A 222 11.86 -11.39 -3.88
N LEU A 223 12.56 -12.20 -3.09
CA LEU A 223 13.18 -11.77 -1.83
C LEU A 223 14.33 -10.82 -2.09
N LEU A 224 15.18 -11.14 -3.07
CA LEU A 224 16.40 -10.38 -3.35
C LEU A 224 16.14 -8.90 -3.70
N PRO A 225 15.21 -8.54 -4.61
CA PRO A 225 14.86 -7.14 -4.84
C PRO A 225 14.29 -6.43 -3.61
N ALA A 226 13.47 -7.11 -2.80
CA ALA A 226 12.93 -6.54 -1.58
C ALA A 226 14.05 -6.19 -0.58
N LEU A 227 14.99 -7.11 -0.37
CA LEU A 227 16.17 -6.90 0.49
C LEU A 227 17.04 -5.74 -0.03
N ILE A 228 17.27 -5.65 -1.34
CA ILE A 228 18.03 -4.55 -1.96
C ILE A 228 17.35 -3.20 -1.70
N CYS A 229 16.02 -3.12 -1.88
CA CYS A 229 15.27 -1.89 -1.60
C CYS A 229 15.38 -1.48 -0.12
N VAL A 230 15.20 -2.41 0.82
CA VAL A 230 15.34 -2.11 2.25
C VAL A 230 16.78 -1.70 2.57
N ALA A 231 17.80 -2.38 2.05
CA ALA A 231 19.19 -2.00 2.25
C ALA A 231 19.49 -0.59 1.72
N ARG A 232 18.96 -0.20 0.55
CA ARG A 232 19.07 1.18 0.03
C ARG A 232 18.46 2.22 0.96
N ALA A 233 17.30 1.93 1.55
CA ALA A 233 16.67 2.81 2.53
C ALA A 233 17.55 2.95 3.79
N LEU A 234 18.08 1.85 4.30
CA LEU A 234 18.94 1.83 5.48
C LEU A 234 20.27 2.55 5.24
N VAL A 235 20.89 2.40 4.07
CA VAL A 235 22.11 3.15 3.69
C VAL A 235 21.88 4.66 3.85
N GLY A 236 20.78 5.18 3.28
CA GLY A 236 20.48 6.60 3.38
C GLY A 236 20.17 7.06 4.81
N LEU A 237 19.45 6.26 5.59
CA LEU A 237 19.11 6.59 6.98
C LEU A 237 20.35 6.58 7.87
N HIS A 238 21.14 5.52 7.78
CA HIS A 238 22.33 5.31 8.62
C HIS A 238 23.42 6.34 8.32
N ALA A 239 23.57 6.77 7.06
CA ALA A 239 24.47 7.85 6.67
C ALA A 239 24.11 9.19 7.32
N LEU A 240 22.84 9.41 7.67
CA LEU A 240 22.37 10.60 8.38
C LEU A 240 22.31 10.41 9.91
N GLY A 241 22.77 9.26 10.43
CA GLY A 241 22.74 8.96 11.86
C GLY A 241 21.35 8.61 12.39
N TYR A 242 20.41 8.19 11.54
CA TYR A 242 19.09 7.70 11.95
C TYR A 242 19.02 6.17 11.93
N VAL A 243 18.12 5.62 12.75
CA VAL A 243 17.81 4.18 12.84
C VAL A 243 16.30 3.97 12.79
N HIS A 244 15.83 2.90 12.17
CA HIS A 244 14.39 2.63 11.98
C HIS A 244 13.74 1.99 13.21
N ARG A 245 14.42 1.06 13.90
CA ARG A 245 13.99 0.36 15.12
C ARG A 245 12.82 -0.63 14.97
N ASP A 246 12.27 -0.80 13.78
CA ASP A 246 11.13 -1.70 13.52
C ASP A 246 11.16 -2.30 12.11
N ILE A 247 12.30 -2.86 11.72
CA ILE A 247 12.45 -3.48 10.39
C ILE A 247 11.79 -4.86 10.42
N ARG A 248 10.69 -5.00 9.68
CA ARG A 248 9.91 -6.24 9.57
C ARG A 248 9.00 -6.19 8.34
N TRP A 249 8.58 -7.35 7.85
CA TRP A 249 7.69 -7.46 6.69
C TRP A 249 6.42 -6.59 6.73
N PRO A 250 5.71 -6.44 7.87
CA PRO A 250 4.58 -5.52 7.97
C PRO A 250 4.89 -4.05 7.64
N ASN A 251 6.16 -3.64 7.76
CA ASN A 251 6.63 -2.28 7.49
C ASN A 251 7.34 -2.17 6.13
N ILE A 252 7.16 -3.16 5.25
CA ILE A 252 7.70 -3.15 3.89
C ILE A 252 6.53 -3.30 2.93
N LEU A 253 6.38 -2.33 2.02
CA LEU A 253 5.33 -2.37 1.00
C LEU A 253 5.94 -2.60 -0.38
N CYS A 254 5.31 -3.47 -1.17
CA CYS A 254 5.58 -3.60 -2.59
C CYS A 254 4.86 -2.49 -3.36
N LEU A 255 5.50 -1.92 -4.39
CA LEU A 255 4.89 -0.95 -5.31
C LEU A 255 4.47 -1.60 -6.64
N GLY A 256 4.84 -2.86 -6.85
CA GLY A 256 4.67 -3.61 -8.09
C GLY A 256 6.01 -4.09 -8.63
N GLY A 257 6.02 -5.30 -9.21
CA GLY A 257 7.25 -5.95 -9.67
C GLY A 257 8.31 -6.03 -8.56
N ASP A 258 9.52 -5.57 -8.88
CA ASP A 258 10.71 -5.65 -8.03
C ASP A 258 10.93 -4.40 -7.14
N SER A 259 9.92 -3.52 -7.05
CA SER A 259 10.01 -2.26 -6.31
C SER A 259 9.36 -2.35 -4.93
N TYR A 260 10.14 -2.05 -3.89
CA TYR A 260 9.69 -2.07 -2.50
C TYR A 260 10.10 -0.79 -1.76
N ILE A 261 9.35 -0.47 -0.69
CA ILE A 261 9.62 0.66 0.20
C ILE A 261 9.52 0.26 1.67
N LEU A 262 10.38 0.86 2.49
CA LEU A 262 10.33 0.84 3.94
C LEU A 262 9.41 1.97 4.45
N ILE A 263 8.54 1.65 5.40
CA ILE A 263 7.52 2.55 5.95
C ILE A 263 7.51 2.52 7.49
N ASP A 264 6.70 3.38 8.10
CA ASP A 264 6.45 3.43 9.56
C ASP A 264 7.63 3.95 10.40
N PHE A 265 8.15 5.12 10.00
CA PHE A 265 9.24 5.85 10.66
C PHE A 265 8.83 6.53 11.98
N GLU A 266 7.58 6.38 12.42
CA GLU A 266 7.06 6.95 13.66
C GLU A 266 7.77 6.46 14.92
N ASN A 267 8.54 5.38 14.82
CA ASN A 267 9.36 4.83 15.91
C ASN A 267 10.86 4.94 15.66
N ALA A 268 11.26 5.53 14.54
CA ALA A 268 12.65 5.76 14.21
C ALA A 268 13.25 6.80 15.18
N GLY A 269 14.58 6.82 15.29
CA GLY A 269 15.28 7.78 16.15
C GLY A 269 16.73 7.93 15.77
N ARG A 270 17.55 8.56 16.62
CA ARG A 270 18.98 8.71 16.33
C ARG A 270 19.75 7.46 16.71
N ASN A 271 20.82 7.23 15.97
CA ASN A 271 21.81 6.22 16.24
C ASN A 271 22.52 6.54 17.57
N GLY A 272 22.43 5.63 18.53
CA GLY A 272 23.03 5.79 19.86
C GLY A 272 22.07 6.33 20.94
N ASP A 273 20.83 6.66 20.59
CA ASP A 273 19.82 7.01 21.60
C ASP A 273 19.36 5.75 22.36
N ARG A 274 18.97 5.95 23.63
CA ARG A 274 18.30 4.93 24.42
C ARG A 274 16.91 4.64 23.84
N MET A 275 16.53 3.36 23.81
CA MET A 275 15.17 2.95 23.46
C MET A 275 14.17 3.42 24.54
N PRO A 276 13.01 3.98 24.14
CA PRO A 276 11.90 4.20 25.06
C PRO A 276 11.43 2.88 25.67
N ASP A 277 11.13 2.89 26.97
CA ASP A 277 10.78 1.68 27.73
C ASP A 277 9.53 0.99 27.14
N GLU A 278 8.54 1.75 26.64
CA GLU A 278 7.35 1.17 26.01
C GLU A 278 7.67 0.37 24.73
N LEU A 279 8.75 0.74 24.01
CA LEU A 279 9.18 0.05 22.79
C LEU A 279 10.05 -1.18 23.09
N LEU A 280 10.75 -1.21 24.23
CA LEU A 280 11.55 -2.36 24.67
C LEU A 280 10.68 -3.60 24.90
N GLU A 281 9.54 -3.40 25.56
CA GLU A 281 8.61 -4.49 25.89
C GLU A 281 7.78 -4.94 24.69
N SER A 282 7.31 -4.00 23.88
CA SER A 282 6.34 -4.28 22.82
C SER A 282 6.93 -4.81 21.51
N ARG A 283 8.26 -4.76 21.34
CA ARG A 283 8.92 -5.10 20.07
C ARG A 283 9.81 -6.33 20.13
N VAL A 284 9.91 -6.97 18.96
CA VAL A 284 10.94 -7.98 18.69
C VAL A 284 12.19 -7.22 18.25
N LEU A 285 13.08 -6.98 19.21
CA LEU A 285 14.33 -6.26 19.02
C LEU A 285 15.51 -7.24 18.95
N ASP A 286 16.67 -6.73 18.58
CA ASP A 286 17.94 -7.42 18.84
C ASP A 286 18.06 -7.74 20.35
N PRO A 287 18.33 -9.00 20.73
CA PRO A 287 18.50 -9.38 22.14
C PRO A 287 19.48 -8.49 22.90
N LEU A 288 20.52 -7.97 22.24
CA LEU A 288 21.51 -7.10 22.85
C LEU A 288 20.91 -5.77 23.32
N VAL A 289 19.90 -5.24 22.62
CA VAL A 289 19.22 -4.00 23.05
C VAL A 289 18.39 -4.22 24.32
N LYS A 290 17.88 -5.44 24.52
CA LYS A 290 17.09 -5.78 25.71
C LYS A 290 17.96 -6.11 26.93
N SER A 291 19.27 -6.31 26.75
CA SER A 291 20.20 -6.56 27.83
C SER A 291 20.52 -5.26 28.58
N ASP A 292 20.37 -5.28 29.91
CA ASP A 292 20.73 -4.16 30.79
C ASP A 292 22.20 -3.78 30.64
N ASP A 293 23.07 -4.75 30.37
CA ASP A 293 24.52 -4.57 30.18
C ASP A 293 24.86 -3.67 28.97
N TYR A 294 23.92 -3.52 28.03
CA TYR A 294 24.05 -2.67 26.84
C TYR A 294 23.32 -1.32 26.97
N GLY A 295 22.77 -1.03 28.16
CA GLY A 295 22.14 0.26 28.49
C GLY A 295 20.92 0.62 27.64
N HIS A 296 20.30 -0.37 27.00
CA HIS A 296 19.18 -0.22 26.06
C HIS A 296 19.42 0.78 24.92
N VAL A 297 20.67 0.95 24.52
CA VAL A 297 21.06 1.86 23.44
C VAL A 297 20.77 1.23 22.09
N TYR A 298 20.06 1.94 21.20
CA TYR A 298 19.80 1.48 19.85
C TYR A 298 20.78 2.07 18.84
N ARG A 299 21.31 1.24 17.93
CA ARG A 299 22.31 1.58 16.93
C ARG A 299 21.98 0.96 15.58
N SER A 300 22.64 1.43 14.54
CA SER A 300 22.47 0.93 13.16
C SER A 300 22.69 -0.59 13.04
N CYS A 301 23.59 -1.17 13.81
CA CYS A 301 23.82 -2.62 13.84
C CYS A 301 22.62 -3.44 14.34
N HIS A 302 21.70 -2.86 15.11
CA HIS A 302 20.48 -3.51 15.56
C HIS A 302 19.37 -3.42 14.50
N ASP A 303 19.35 -2.35 13.69
CA ASP A 303 18.57 -2.33 12.45
C ASP A 303 19.06 -3.47 11.53
N MET A 304 20.39 -3.64 11.41
CA MET A 304 20.98 -4.70 10.58
C MET A 304 20.64 -6.11 11.08
N TYR A 305 20.54 -6.31 12.41
CA TYR A 305 20.02 -7.55 12.97
C TYR A 305 18.57 -7.83 12.53
N GLN A 306 17.68 -6.84 12.65
CA GLN A 306 16.29 -6.96 12.19
C GLN A 306 16.19 -7.13 10.66
N PHE A 307 17.08 -6.48 9.90
CA PHE A 307 17.20 -6.70 8.46
C PHE A 307 17.57 -8.16 8.15
N GLY A 308 18.51 -8.75 8.90
CA GLY A 308 18.84 -10.17 8.82
C GLY A 308 17.63 -11.07 9.09
N ARG A 309 16.70 -10.67 9.98
CA ARG A 309 15.47 -11.42 10.26
C ARG A 309 14.47 -11.44 9.10
N LEU A 310 14.60 -10.53 8.12
CA LEU A 310 13.80 -10.58 6.89
C LEU A 310 14.21 -11.73 5.98
N ILE A 311 15.48 -12.14 6.06
CA ILE A 311 16.04 -13.28 5.34
C ILE A 311 15.59 -14.53 6.11
N ALA A 312 14.40 -15.03 5.81
CA ALA A 312 13.86 -16.26 6.38
C ALA A 312 13.44 -17.19 5.24
N ASP A 313 13.49 -18.50 5.50
CA ASP A 313 13.01 -19.54 4.57
C ASP A 313 13.66 -19.51 3.18
N THR A 314 14.88 -18.96 3.08
CA THR A 314 15.68 -18.92 1.85
C THR A 314 16.38 -20.25 1.59
N SER A 315 16.50 -20.63 0.33
CA SER A 315 17.29 -21.80 -0.11
C SER A 315 18.69 -21.41 -0.59
N ASP A 316 18.90 -20.14 -0.95
CA ASP A 316 20.18 -19.63 -1.41
C ASP A 316 21.25 -19.61 -0.29
N PRO A 317 22.37 -20.36 -0.43
CA PRO A 317 23.42 -20.42 0.59
C PRO A 317 24.09 -19.07 0.87
N SER A 318 24.16 -18.18 -0.12
CA SER A 318 24.72 -16.84 0.04
C SER A 318 23.83 -15.97 0.92
N LEU A 319 22.50 -16.09 0.78
CA LEU A 319 21.55 -15.40 1.65
C LEU A 319 21.57 -15.95 3.07
N VAL A 320 21.73 -17.27 3.24
CA VAL A 320 21.93 -17.89 4.58
C VAL A 320 23.20 -17.34 5.23
N GLN A 321 24.31 -17.24 4.49
CA GLN A 321 25.55 -16.70 5.03
C GLN A 321 25.43 -15.22 5.42
N LEU A 322 24.74 -14.43 4.60
CA LEU A 322 24.43 -13.03 4.90
C LEU A 322 23.58 -12.91 6.17
N GLN A 323 22.54 -13.73 6.29
CA GLN A 323 21.67 -13.80 7.47
C GLN A 323 22.48 -14.07 8.75
N MET A 324 23.35 -15.08 8.73
CA MET A 324 24.20 -15.44 9.86
C MET A 324 25.13 -14.30 10.28
N ASN A 325 25.75 -13.62 9.31
CA ASN A 325 26.60 -12.46 9.61
C ASN A 325 25.80 -11.31 10.25
N LEU A 326 24.66 -10.94 9.67
CA LEU A 326 23.80 -9.86 10.16
C LEU A 326 23.26 -10.12 11.57
N GLN A 327 23.06 -11.40 11.94
CA GLN A 327 22.55 -11.82 13.24
C GLN A 327 23.65 -12.27 14.22
N SER A 328 24.93 -12.05 13.90
CA SER A 328 26.06 -12.38 14.79
C SER A 328 25.92 -11.71 16.15
N HIS A 329 26.32 -12.41 17.22
CA HIS A 329 26.44 -11.82 18.56
C HIS A 329 27.58 -10.81 18.65
N ASN A 330 28.61 -10.93 17.78
CA ASN A 330 29.65 -9.92 17.67
C ASN A 330 29.17 -8.77 16.78
N VAL A 331 28.71 -7.69 17.42
CA VAL A 331 28.14 -6.51 16.74
C VAL A 331 29.11 -5.89 15.73
N GLY A 332 30.42 -5.94 16.00
CA GLY A 332 31.44 -5.37 15.11
C GLY A 332 31.66 -6.15 13.81
N GLU A 333 31.21 -7.40 13.74
CA GLU A 333 31.32 -8.25 12.55
C GLU A 333 30.13 -8.15 11.61
N ARG A 334 29.01 -7.58 12.09
CA ARG A 334 27.79 -7.45 11.28
C ARG A 334 28.03 -6.50 10.13
N PHE A 335 27.55 -6.89 8.95
CA PHE A 335 27.54 -5.98 7.81
C PHE A 335 26.81 -4.69 8.13
N THR A 336 27.40 -3.57 7.69
CA THR A 336 26.69 -2.29 7.58
C THR A 336 25.62 -2.38 6.49
N ALA A 337 24.69 -1.42 6.45
CA ALA A 337 23.71 -1.34 5.37
C ALA A 337 24.38 -1.28 3.97
N GLU A 338 25.51 -0.57 3.86
CA GLU A 338 26.27 -0.48 2.61
C GLU A 338 26.96 -1.80 2.26
N GLY A 339 27.56 -2.48 3.24
CA GLY A 339 28.14 -3.81 3.05
C GLY A 339 27.10 -4.83 2.58
N ALA A 340 25.92 -4.84 3.21
CA ALA A 340 24.81 -5.71 2.83
C ALA A 340 24.28 -5.37 1.43
N LEU A 341 24.12 -4.08 1.09
CA LEU A 341 23.68 -3.66 -0.23
C LEU A 341 24.65 -4.10 -1.33
N ASN A 342 25.96 -3.95 -1.09
CA ASN A 342 26.99 -4.38 -2.04
C ASN A 342 26.97 -5.90 -2.24
N PHE A 343 26.84 -6.66 -1.14
CA PHE A 343 26.69 -8.12 -1.20
C PHE A 343 25.48 -8.53 -2.05
N LEU A 344 24.30 -7.98 -1.76
CA LEU A 344 23.05 -8.31 -2.44
C LEU A 344 23.07 -7.91 -3.92
N SER A 345 23.65 -6.75 -4.23
CA SER A 345 23.79 -6.29 -5.62
C SER A 345 24.70 -7.20 -6.44
N ASN A 346 25.78 -7.71 -5.84
CA ASN A 346 26.66 -8.67 -6.48
C ASN A 346 26.00 -10.05 -6.67
N LEU A 347 25.17 -10.48 -5.71
CA LEU A 347 24.38 -11.70 -5.84
C LEU A 347 23.35 -11.58 -6.97
N GLN A 348 22.64 -10.44 -7.06
CA GLN A 348 21.65 -10.21 -8.12
C GLN A 348 22.26 -10.25 -9.51
N LYS A 349 23.46 -9.69 -9.69
CA LYS A 349 24.18 -9.76 -10.97
C LYS A 349 24.49 -11.20 -11.36
N ARG A 350 25.03 -12.01 -10.44
CA ARG A 350 25.32 -13.43 -10.70
C ARG A 350 24.07 -14.21 -11.11
N VAL A 351 22.97 -14.05 -10.37
CA VAL A 351 21.69 -14.70 -10.69
C VAL A 351 21.18 -14.29 -12.08
N HIS A 352 21.41 -13.04 -12.51
CA HIS A 352 21.03 -12.58 -13.83
C HIS A 352 21.90 -13.20 -14.93
N ASP A 353 23.22 -13.24 -14.73
CA ASP A 353 24.18 -13.80 -15.68
C ASP A 353 23.96 -15.32 -15.87
N ASP A 354 23.72 -16.05 -14.79
CA ASP A 354 23.44 -17.50 -14.83
C ASP A 354 22.17 -17.80 -15.63
N ARG A 355 21.12 -16.98 -15.47
CA ARG A 355 19.88 -17.10 -16.26
C ARG A 355 20.09 -16.85 -17.74
N LEU A 356 20.91 -15.85 -18.09
CA LEU A 356 21.23 -15.54 -19.48
C LEU A 356 22.04 -16.65 -20.15
N ASN A 357 22.92 -17.31 -19.41
CA ASN A 357 23.71 -18.43 -19.91
C ASN A 357 22.84 -19.69 -20.09
N ALA A 358 21.96 -19.99 -19.14
CA ALA A 358 21.03 -21.12 -19.24
C ALA A 358 19.98 -21.01 -20.36
N MET A 359 19.75 -19.81 -20.91
CA MET A 359 18.87 -19.61 -22.08
C MET A 359 19.59 -19.72 -23.43
N LYS A 360 20.93 -19.82 -23.41
CA LYS A 360 21.77 -19.94 -24.62
C LYS A 360 22.21 -21.38 -24.89
N GLU A 361 22.03 -22.28 -23.92
CA GLU A 361 22.13 -23.73 -24.05
C GLU A 361 20.76 -24.33 -24.36
#